data_AF-A0A0A9D2F2-F1
#
_entry.id   AF-A0A0A9D2F2-F1
#
_cell.length_a   1.000
_cell.length_b   1.000
_cell.length_c   1.000
_cell.angle_alpha   90.00
_cell.angle_beta   90.00
_cell.angle_gamma   90.00
#
_symmetry.space_group_name_H-M   'P 1'
#
loop_
_entity.id
_entity.type
_entity.pdbx_description
1 polymer ?
#
loop_
_entity_poly.entity_id
_entity_poly.type
_entity_poly.pdbx_seq_one_letter_code
_entity_poly.pdbx_strand_id
1 'polypeptide(L)'
;MDVQMPEMDGFEATRQIRQMELKVNEEREKKLASTEGSTFVEWHLPVLAMTADVIQATYEECIKSGMDGYVSKPFDEEQLYQAVSRLVVGTTDSAV
;
A
#
# COMPACT_ATOMS: atom_id res chain seq x y z
N MET A 1 2.70 -5.85 -6.12
CA MET A 1 3.97 -6.30 -5.55
C MET A 1 4.00 -7.81 -5.57
N ASP A 2 4.93 -8.44 -6.28
CA ASP A 2 5.10 -9.90 -6.16
C ASP A 2 5.71 -10.21 -4.80
N VAL A 3 5.11 -11.15 -4.06
CA VAL A 3 5.66 -11.58 -2.76
C VAL A 3 6.95 -12.37 -2.96
N GLN A 4 7.00 -13.21 -3.99
CA GLN A 4 8.12 -14.09 -4.27
C GLN A 4 9.01 -13.44 -5.33
N MET A 5 10.08 -12.78 -4.90
CA MET A 5 11.05 -12.11 -5.77
C MET A 5 12.48 -12.60 -5.46
N PRO A 6 13.38 -12.62 -6.46
CA PRO A 6 14.79 -12.91 -6.22
C PRO A 6 15.47 -11.78 -5.45
N GLU A 7 16.51 -12.11 -4.68
CA GLU A 7 17.34 -11.21 -3.86
C GLU A 7 16.64 -10.57 -2.65
N MET A 8 15.48 -9.95 -2.84
CA MET A 8 14.68 -9.29 -1.81
C MET A 8 13.21 -9.62 -2.02
N ASP A 9 12.54 -10.12 -0.98
CA ASP A 9 11.13 -10.49 -1.08
C ASP A 9 10.18 -9.28 -1.06
N GLY A 10 8.93 -9.49 -1.45
CA GLY A 10 7.93 -8.42 -1.51
C GLY A 10 7.56 -7.85 -0.14
N PHE A 11 7.73 -8.62 0.93
CA PHE A 11 7.46 -8.15 2.29
C PHE A 11 8.52 -7.15 2.74
N GLU A 12 9.80 -7.47 2.53
CA GLU A 12 10.92 -6.57 2.80
C GLU A 12 10.84 -5.32 1.93
N ALA A 13 10.57 -5.47 0.62
CA ALA A 13 10.38 -4.33 -0.27
C ALA A 13 9.26 -3.41 0.22
N THR A 14 8.13 -3.97 0.68
CA THR A 14 7.02 -3.18 1.23
C THR A 14 7.41 -2.49 2.53
N ARG A 15 8.13 -3.17 3.43
CA ARG A 15 8.67 -2.54 4.66
C ARG A 15 9.56 -1.34 4.34
N GLN A 16 10.41 -1.44 3.32
CA GLN A 16 11.24 -0.31 2.88
C GLN A 16 10.38 0.84 2.31
N ILE A 17 9.35 0.53 1.52
CA ILE A 17 8.39 1.54 1.03
C ILE A 17 7.74 2.29 2.20
N ARG A 18 7.26 1.57 3.24
CA ARG A 18 6.65 2.21 4.41
C ARG A 18 7.63 3.06 5.22
N GLN A 19 8.90 2.66 5.32
CA GLN A 19 9.93 3.51 5.94
C GLN A 19 10.18 4.80 5.16
N MET A 20 10.15 4.73 3.82
CA MET A 20 10.28 5.94 2.98
C MET A 20 9.05 6.83 3.11
N GLU A 21 7.85 6.24 3.12
CA GLU A 21 6.58 6.93 3.33
C GLU A 21 6.55 7.72 4.65
N LEU A 22 6.98 7.09 5.75
CA LEU A 22 7.10 7.74 7.06
C LEU A 22 8.02 8.96 7.02
N LYS A 23 9.23 8.82 6.45
CA LYS A 23 10.19 9.94 6.35
C LYS A 23 9.62 11.11 5.54
N VAL A 24 8.96 10.81 4.43
CA VAL A 24 8.32 11.84 3.59
C VAL A 24 7.19 12.54 4.35
N ASN A 25 6.37 11.79 5.08
CA ASN A 25 5.27 12.36 5.87
C ASN A 25 5.79 13.24 7.01
N GLU A 26 6.80 12.79 7.76
CA GLU A 26 7.45 13.59 8.81
C GLU A 26 8.02 14.91 8.26
N GLU A 27 8.68 14.87 7.09
CA GLU A 27 9.21 16.07 6.46
C GLU A 27 8.11 17.02 5.97
N ARG A 28 7.02 16.48 5.43
CA ARG A 28 5.87 17.26 4.97
C ARG A 28 5.13 17.90 6.13
N GLU A 29 4.92 17.17 7.23
CA GLU A 29 4.28 17.66 8.43
C GLU A 29 5.07 18.83 9.03
N LYS A 30 6.40 18.69 9.19
CA LYS A 30 7.29 19.76 9.67
C LYS A 30 7.22 21.02 8.80
N LYS A 31 7.10 20.87 7.47
CA LYS A 31 6.95 21.99 6.53
C LYS A 31 5.58 22.65 6.60
N LEU A 32 4.53 21.89 6.92
CA LEU A 32 3.15 22.38 6.97
C LEU A 32 2.80 23.01 8.32
N ALA A 33 3.47 22.59 9.40
CA ALA A 33 3.29 23.14 10.75
C ALA A 33 3.62 24.64 10.86
N SER A 34 4.33 25.21 9.89
CA SER A 34 4.60 26.65 9.77
C SER A 34 3.52 27.43 8.99
N THR A 35 2.48 26.76 8.47
CA THR A 35 1.39 27.34 7.69
C THR A 35 0.06 27.13 8.41
N GLU A 36 -0.44 28.15 9.11
CA GLU A 36 -1.73 28.09 9.80
C GLU A 36 -2.89 27.83 8.81
N GLY A 37 -3.75 26.86 9.13
CA GLY A 37 -4.99 26.57 8.37
C GLY A 37 -4.89 25.47 7.32
N SER A 38 -3.75 24.78 7.17
CA SER A 38 -3.63 23.66 6.22
C SER A 38 -3.97 22.32 6.87
N THR A 39 -4.86 21.55 6.26
CA THR A 39 -5.13 20.15 6.64
C THR A 39 -3.98 19.26 6.16
N PHE A 40 -3.23 18.67 7.09
CA PHE A 40 -2.23 17.66 6.74
C PHE A 40 -2.94 16.35 6.35
N VAL A 41 -2.60 15.84 5.17
CA VAL A 41 -3.00 14.51 4.73
C VAL A 41 -1.73 13.70 4.56
N GLU A 42 -1.62 12.61 5.32
CA GLU A 42 -0.52 11.66 5.18
C GLU A 42 -0.51 11.10 3.77
N TRP A 43 0.68 11.08 3.18
CA TRP A 43 0.88 10.37 1.93
C TRP A 43 0.90 8.87 2.22
N HIS A 44 0.12 8.12 1.46
CA HIS A 44 0.11 6.68 1.54
C HIS A 44 0.14 6.10 0.12
N LEU A 45 1.11 5.22 -0.16
CA LEU A 45 1.22 4.56 -1.45
C LEU A 45 0.53 3.19 -1.39
N PRO A 46 -0.57 2.94 -2.12
CA PRO A 46 -1.23 1.64 -2.06
C PRO A 46 -0.34 0.51 -2.62
N VAL A 47 -0.16 -0.56 -1.84
CA VAL A 47 0.61 -1.74 -2.20
C VAL A 47 -0.30 -2.98 -2.20
N LEU A 48 -0.61 -3.48 -3.40
CA LEU A 48 -1.35 -4.74 -3.59
C LEU A 48 -0.36 -5.91 -3.71
N ALA A 49 -0.45 -6.89 -2.82
CA ALA A 49 0.34 -8.11 -2.87
C ALA A 49 -0.13 -9.06 -3.98
N MET A 50 0.80 -9.76 -4.63
CA MET A 50 0.54 -10.83 -5.58
C MET A 50 1.24 -12.09 -5.07
N THR A 51 0.47 -13.10 -4.67
CA THR A 51 0.99 -14.33 -4.06
C THR A 51 0.49 -15.57 -4.79
N ALA A 52 1.27 -16.64 -4.89
CA ALA A 52 0.81 -17.91 -5.47
C ALA A 52 -0.07 -18.72 -4.49
N ASP A 53 0.17 -18.57 -3.18
CA ASP A 53 -0.58 -19.25 -2.12
C ASP A 53 -1.16 -18.22 -1.15
N VAL A 54 -2.47 -18.36 -0.85
CA VAL A 54 -3.15 -17.57 0.18
C VAL A 54 -3.42 -18.49 1.37
N ILE A 55 -2.37 -18.78 2.12
CA ILE A 55 -2.51 -19.37 3.46
C ILE A 55 -2.59 -18.24 4.50
N GLN A 56 -3.21 -18.54 5.64
CA GLN A 56 -3.39 -17.58 6.74
C GLN A 56 -2.07 -16.89 7.13
N ALA A 57 -0.96 -17.62 7.17
CA ALA A 57 0.35 -17.08 7.49
C ALA A 57 0.84 -16.02 6.47
N THR A 58 0.61 -16.26 5.18
CA THR A 58 0.95 -15.30 4.11
C THR A 58 0.10 -14.04 4.21
N TYR A 59 -1.19 -14.19 4.50
CA TYR A 59 -2.08 -13.04 4.71
C TYR A 59 -1.63 -12.20 5.92
N GLU A 60 -1.32 -12.85 7.05
CA GLU A 60 -0.82 -12.16 8.23
C GLU A 60 0.49 -11.43 7.96
N GLU A 61 1.40 -12.02 7.19
CA GLU A 61 2.66 -11.37 6.83
C GLU A 61 2.44 -10.19 5.87
N CYS A 62 1.52 -10.29 4.90
CA CYS A 62 1.12 -9.16 4.06
C CYS A 62 0.69 -7.96 4.92
N ILE A 63 -0.22 -8.18 5.87
CA ILE A 63 -0.72 -7.13 6.76
C ILE A 63 0.40 -6.58 7.64
N LYS A 64 1.25 -7.44 8.24
CA LYS A 64 2.38 -7.01 9.08
C LYS A 64 3.42 -6.20 8.32
N SER A 65 3.66 -6.53 7.05
CA SER A 65 4.57 -5.77 6.19
C SER A 65 3.98 -4.41 5.75
N GLY A 66 2.68 -4.20 5.96
CA GLY A 66 1.97 -2.97 5.63
C GLY A 66 1.40 -2.98 4.22
N MET A 67 1.02 -4.13 3.64
CA MET A 67 0.31 -4.20 2.36
C MET A 67 -1.19 -3.93 2.55
N ASP A 68 -1.83 -3.30 1.57
CA ASP A 68 -3.22 -2.82 1.67
C ASP A 68 -4.25 -3.82 1.13
N GLY A 69 -3.75 -4.82 0.42
CA GLY A 69 -4.55 -5.92 -0.09
C GLY A 69 -3.69 -6.98 -0.74
N TYR A 70 -4.33 -8.02 -1.26
CA TYR A 70 -3.66 -9.06 -2.03
C TYR A 70 -4.54 -9.57 -3.17
N VAL A 71 -3.90 -10.24 -4.12
CA VAL A 71 -4.52 -11.03 -5.18
C VAL A 71 -3.72 -12.33 -5.36
N SER A 72 -4.43 -13.46 -5.55
CA SER A 72 -3.79 -14.77 -5.71
C SER A 72 -3.45 -15.03 -7.17
N LYS A 73 -2.24 -15.50 -7.44
CA LYS A 73 -1.78 -15.96 -8.76
C LYS A 73 -2.15 -17.45 -8.93
N PRO A 74 -2.58 -17.88 -10.13
CA PRO A 74 -2.99 -17.04 -11.25
C PRO A 74 -4.32 -16.31 -10.94
N PHE A 75 -4.41 -15.05 -11.36
CA PHE A 75 -5.66 -14.26 -11.32
C PHE A 75 -6.08 -13.90 -12.74
N ASP A 76 -7.36 -13.64 -12.92
CA ASP A 76 -7.88 -13.03 -14.14
C ASP A 76 -7.85 -11.49 -14.07
N GLU A 77 -8.14 -10.85 -15.20
CA GLU A 77 -8.16 -9.39 -15.30
C GLU A 77 -9.19 -8.77 -14.38
N GLU A 78 -10.39 -9.35 -14.28
CA GLU A 78 -11.48 -8.82 -13.46
C GLU A 78 -11.12 -8.79 -11.97
N GLN A 79 -10.55 -9.88 -11.46
CA GLN A 79 -10.06 -9.97 -10.08
C GLN A 79 -9.00 -8.91 -9.78
N LEU A 80 -8.05 -8.70 -10.71
CA LEU A 80 -7.02 -7.68 -10.55
C LEU A 80 -7.63 -6.27 -10.56
N TYR A 81 -8.52 -5.97 -11.51
CA TYR A 81 -9.19 -4.67 -11.60
C TYR A 81 -10.01 -4.36 -10.35
N GLN A 82 -10.76 -5.33 -9.84
CA GLN A 82 -11.51 -5.19 -8.59
C GLN A 82 -10.60 -4.98 -7.38
N ALA A 83 -9.45 -5.67 -7.32
CA ALA A 83 -8.49 -5.50 -6.24
C ALA A 83 -7.85 -4.11 -6.25
N VAL A 84 -7.44 -3.63 -7.42
CA VAL A 84 -6.86 -2.29 -7.57
C VAL A 84 -7.91 -1.20 -7.31
N SER A 85 -9.13 -1.33 -7.82
CA SER A 85 -10.17 -0.32 -7.63
C SER A 85 -10.50 -0.12 -6.16
N ARG A 86 -10.57 -1.18 -5.36
CA ARG A 86 -10.75 -1.08 -3.89
C ARG A 86 -9.69 -0.23 -3.19
N LEU A 87 -8.47 -0.15 -3.73
CA LEU A 87 -7.36 0.59 -3.13
C LEU A 87 -7.27 2.05 -3.60
N VAL A 88 -7.78 2.35 -4.78
CA VAL A 88 -7.59 3.66 -5.43
C VAL A 88 -8.81 4.59 -5.24
N VAL A 89 -9.96 4.08 -4.79
CA VAL A 89 -11.24 4.84 -4.66
C VAL A 89 -11.22 5.91 -3.55
N GLY A 90 -10.07 6.21 -2.94
CA GLY A 90 -9.90 7.33 -2.01
C GLY A 90 -9.53 8.68 -2.64
N THR A 91 -9.49 8.83 -3.97
CA THR A 91 -9.07 10.10 -4.62
C THR A 91 -10.14 10.79 -5.48
N THR A 92 -11.40 10.35 -5.44
CA THR A 92 -12.51 11.05 -6.11
C THR A 92 -13.65 11.35 -5.16
N ASP A 93 -13.74 12.63 -4.80
CA ASP A 93 -14.92 13.44 -4.47
C ASP A 93 -15.89 12.98 -3.36
N SER A 94 -15.88 13.75 -2.27
CA SER A 94 -17.12 14.27 -1.67
C SER A 94 -17.94 15.02 -2.74
N ALA A 95 -18.69 14.31 -3.56
CA ALA A 95 -19.84 14.86 -4.29
C ALA A 95 -20.63 13.70 -4.95
N VAL A 96 -21.67 13.19 -4.27
CA VAL A 96 -23.10 13.29 -4.66
C VAL A 96 -23.94 13.06 -3.41
#